data_AF-A0A7C3JX61-F1
#
_entry.id   AF-A0A7C3JX61-F1
#
_cell.length_a   1.000
_cell.length_b   1.000
_cell.length_c   1.000
_cell.angle_alpha   90.00
_cell.angle_beta   90.00
_cell.angle_gamma   90.00
#
_symmetry.space_group_name_H-M   'P 1'
#
loop_
_entity.id
_entity.type
_entity.pdbx_description
1 polymer ?
#
loop_
_entity_poly.entity_id
_entity_poly.type
_entity_poly.pdbx_seq_one_letter_code
_entity_poly.pdbx_strand_id
1 'polypeptide(L)'
;MILLGRSVDESKGGGNMTKTKAGWIASLLGVSLFAAIIMSCSLMGVAPSEIAGPRPFGFPADWEKIPAKTVTLFYPGQVSWEYLMSAGHAGSKAMDAGCATCHTGQEKALGSRLVQAGPREADPIAGKSPAIDLTVRAAYDAEFVYFQFRWPTRVPHAVHTLWRYDGKQWTAWGGPKPDSTKKGIPPSYEDRLAILLDEPDNVPAYDGSGATFSQVGCWMTCHNS
;
A
#
# COMPACT_ATOMS: atom_id res chain seq x y z
N MET A 1 2.70 -5.67 8.41
CA MET A 1 3.50 -6.46 9.37
C MET A 1 4.95 -6.48 8.91
N ILE A 2 5.91 -6.17 9.79
CA ILE A 2 7.36 -6.27 9.51
C ILE A 2 7.91 -7.38 10.42
N LEU A 3 8.36 -8.48 9.82
CA LEU A 3 9.25 -9.46 10.46
C LEU A 3 10.66 -9.22 9.92
N LEU A 4 11.59 -8.81 10.77
CA LEU A 4 12.99 -8.59 10.41
C LEU A 4 13.74 -9.93 10.45
N GLY A 5 13.84 -10.58 9.29
CA GLY A 5 14.75 -11.71 9.06
C GLY A 5 16.10 -11.21 8.52
N ARG A 6 17.18 -11.58 9.20
CA ARG A 6 18.58 -11.27 8.91
C ARG A 6 19.04 -12.09 7.70
N SER A 7 19.45 -11.46 6.61
CA SER A 7 20.17 -12.12 5.51
C SER A 7 21.52 -11.43 5.35
N VAL A 8 22.59 -12.21 5.56
CA VAL A 8 23.97 -11.86 5.24
C VAL A 8 24.19 -12.33 3.82
N ASP A 9 24.49 -11.40 2.90
CA ASP A 9 24.84 -11.72 1.52
C ASP A 9 26.32 -11.39 1.31
N GLU A 10 27.14 -12.42 1.12
CA GLU A 10 28.54 -12.29 0.71
C GLU A 10 28.60 -12.24 -0.82
N SER A 11 28.82 -11.03 -1.35
CA SER A 11 29.14 -10.81 -2.75
C SER A 11 30.58 -11.19 -3.08
N LYS A 12 30.81 -12.09 -4.04
CA LYS A 12 31.98 -12.16 -4.96
C LYS A 12 31.52 -12.91 -6.21
N GLY A 13 31.79 -12.56 -7.45
CA GLY A 13 32.65 -11.57 -8.09
C GLY A 13 32.63 -11.95 -9.58
N GLY A 14 32.49 -10.97 -10.47
CA GLY A 14 32.33 -11.19 -11.90
C GLY A 14 33.60 -11.63 -12.63
N GLY A 15 33.46 -11.91 -13.93
CA GLY A 15 34.60 -12.03 -14.83
C GLY A 15 34.30 -12.56 -16.22
N ASN A 16 34.51 -11.69 -17.21
CA ASN A 16 34.94 -11.92 -18.59
C ASN A 16 33.92 -12.40 -19.63
N MET A 17 34.01 -12.05 -20.92
CA MET A 17 34.65 -10.99 -21.73
C MET A 17 34.38 -11.48 -23.16
N THR A 18 33.71 -10.71 -24.02
CA THR A 18 33.65 -11.02 -25.46
C THR A 18 34.45 -10.01 -26.26
N LYS A 19 35.36 -10.57 -27.07
CA LYS A 19 36.29 -9.90 -27.97
C LYS A 19 35.56 -9.41 -29.22
N THR A 20 35.84 -8.20 -29.68
CA THR A 20 35.70 -7.84 -31.10
C THR A 20 36.90 -7.02 -31.57
N LYS A 21 37.42 -7.43 -32.73
CA LYS A 21 38.62 -6.92 -33.39
C LYS A 21 38.31 -5.61 -34.11
N ALA A 22 39.25 -4.66 -34.05
CA ALA A 22 39.25 -3.43 -34.83
C ALA A 22 39.83 -3.66 -36.24
N GLY A 23 39.21 -3.04 -37.25
CA GLY A 23 39.64 -3.05 -38.65
C GLY A 23 39.44 -1.68 -39.31
N TRP A 24 40.53 -0.92 -39.41
CA TRP A 24 41.04 -0.03 -40.48
C TRP A 24 40.13 0.83 -41.40
N ILE A 25 40.31 2.17 -41.24
CA ILE A 25 40.70 3.25 -42.20
C ILE A 25 39.78 3.75 -43.34
N ALA A 26 39.77 5.10 -43.41
CA ALA A 26 39.50 6.08 -44.50
C ALA A 26 38.03 6.52 -44.70
N SER A 27 37.66 7.70 -44.19
CA SER A 27 37.82 9.04 -44.80
C SER A 27 36.91 9.27 -46.00
N LEU A 28 35.92 10.16 -45.87
CA LEU A 28 35.68 11.26 -46.81
C LEU A 28 34.64 12.27 -46.26
N LEU A 29 34.98 13.52 -46.49
CA LEU A 29 34.31 14.79 -46.23
C LEU A 29 32.78 14.80 -46.47
N GLY A 30 32.06 15.48 -45.58
CA GLY A 30 30.65 15.81 -45.76
C GLY A 30 30.21 16.93 -44.84
N VAL A 31 30.32 18.16 -45.35
CA VAL A 31 29.85 19.42 -44.75
C VAL A 31 28.36 19.33 -44.42
N SER A 32 27.98 19.66 -43.18
CA SER A 32 26.72 20.38 -42.89
C SER A 32 26.69 20.86 -41.45
N LEU A 33 26.85 22.17 -41.32
CA LEU A 33 26.65 22.94 -40.11
C LEU A 33 25.14 23.02 -39.83
N PHE A 34 24.59 22.06 -39.10
CA PHE A 34 23.28 22.21 -38.45
C PHE A 34 23.49 22.06 -36.95
N ALA A 35 23.60 23.20 -36.28
CA ALA A 35 23.49 23.28 -34.84
C ALA A 35 22.07 22.86 -34.45
N ALA A 36 21.89 21.57 -34.14
CA ALA A 36 20.69 21.08 -33.50
C ALA A 36 20.68 21.63 -32.08
N ILE A 37 19.91 22.70 -31.87
CA ILE A 37 19.46 23.10 -30.54
C ILE A 37 18.57 21.96 -30.05
N ILE A 38 19.16 21.02 -29.32
CA ILE A 38 18.41 20.08 -28.49
C ILE A 38 17.81 20.93 -27.38
N MET A 39 16.58 21.40 -27.60
CA MET A 39 15.75 21.96 -26.55
C MET A 39 15.44 20.79 -25.62
N SER A 40 16.30 20.57 -24.63
CA SER A 40 16.04 19.72 -23.48
C SER A 40 14.81 20.29 -22.80
N CYS A 41 13.65 19.75 -23.16
CA CYS A 41 12.44 19.87 -22.39
C CYS A 41 12.68 19.08 -21.11
N SER A 42 13.34 19.72 -20.13
CA SER A 42 13.40 19.24 -18.78
C SER A 42 11.96 19.13 -18.31
N LEU A 43 11.43 17.90 -18.32
CA LEU A 43 10.25 17.54 -17.56
C LEU A 43 10.59 17.87 -16.11
N MET A 44 10.21 19.07 -15.66
CA MET A 44 10.11 19.39 -14.25
C MET A 44 9.06 18.43 -13.70
N GLY A 45 9.51 17.27 -13.24
CA GLY A 45 8.70 16.38 -12.42
C GLY A 45 8.20 17.22 -11.26
N VAL A 46 6.89 17.42 -11.20
CA VAL A 46 6.25 18.07 -10.06
C VAL A 46 6.55 17.17 -8.88
N ALA A 47 7.50 17.57 -8.04
CA ALA A 47 7.76 16.87 -6.80
C ALA A 47 6.44 16.89 -6.01
N PRO A 48 5.97 15.74 -5.47
CA PRO A 48 4.77 15.72 -4.66
C PRO A 48 4.93 16.74 -3.53
N SER A 49 4.07 17.74 -3.54
CA SER A 49 4.10 18.81 -2.53
C SER A 49 3.54 18.25 -1.23
N GLU A 50 4.41 18.04 -0.25
CA GLU A 50 3.96 17.71 1.11
C GLU A 50 3.24 18.93 1.71
N ILE A 51 2.05 18.72 2.27
CA ILE A 51 1.37 19.75 3.06
C ILE A 51 2.20 19.95 4.35
N ALA A 52 3.01 21.01 4.41
CA ALA A 52 3.87 21.31 5.55
C ALA A 52 3.20 22.34 6.48
N GLY A 53 2.51 21.87 7.53
CA GLY A 53 2.17 22.69 8.70
C GLY A 53 3.30 22.69 9.74
N PRO A 54 3.29 23.61 10.72
CA PRO A 54 4.25 23.57 11.83
C PRO A 54 4.13 22.24 12.57
N ARG A 55 5.23 21.45 12.59
CA ARG A 55 5.30 20.15 13.28
C ARG A 55 6.02 20.35 14.62
N PRO A 56 5.31 20.36 15.77
CA PRO A 56 5.95 20.49 17.08
C PRO A 56 6.88 19.32 17.42
N PHE A 57 6.70 18.18 16.74
CA PHE A 57 7.55 17.00 16.83
C PHE A 57 7.89 16.53 15.41
N GLY A 58 9.19 16.49 15.09
CA GLY A 58 9.70 16.07 13.80
C GLY A 58 10.82 15.06 13.98
N PHE A 59 10.94 14.11 13.07
CA PHE A 59 12.09 13.22 13.04
C PHE A 59 13.37 14.05 12.83
N PRO A 60 14.38 13.97 13.73
CA PRO A 60 15.52 14.89 13.71
C PRO A 60 16.57 14.54 12.65
N ALA A 61 16.38 13.48 11.88
CA ALA A 61 17.32 13.01 10.87
C ALA A 61 16.67 12.90 9.47
N ASP A 62 17.47 12.45 8.50
CA ASP A 62 17.05 12.28 7.12
C ASP A 62 16.34 10.93 6.90
N TRP A 63 15.05 10.99 6.57
CA TRP A 63 14.23 9.80 6.28
C TRP A 63 14.78 8.98 5.12
N GLU A 64 15.45 9.59 4.14
CA GLU A 64 15.98 8.86 2.98
C GLU A 64 17.17 7.96 3.35
N LYS A 65 17.78 8.17 4.53
CA LYS A 65 18.81 7.28 5.08
C LYS A 65 18.23 6.12 5.88
N ILE A 66 16.93 6.14 6.18
CA ILE A 66 16.26 5.07 6.93
C ILE A 66 15.76 4.01 5.94
N PRO A 67 16.11 2.72 6.15
CA PRO A 67 15.65 1.64 5.29
C PRO A 67 14.13 1.62 5.15
N ALA A 68 13.66 1.67 3.92
CA ALA A 68 12.26 1.54 3.60
C ALA A 68 11.83 0.06 3.51
N LYS A 69 10.62 -0.22 3.98
CA LYS A 69 9.91 -1.48 3.72
C LYS A 69 8.64 -1.17 2.94
N THR A 70 8.45 -1.85 1.83
CA THR A 70 7.22 -1.76 1.05
C THR A 70 6.24 -2.83 1.52
N VAL A 71 5.03 -2.41 1.84
CA VAL A 71 3.89 -3.26 2.20
C VAL A 71 2.81 -3.04 1.16
N THR A 72 2.43 -4.08 0.43
CA THR A 72 1.32 -4.00 -0.52
C THR A 72 0.01 -4.07 0.25
N LEU A 73 -0.81 -3.02 0.17
CA LEU A 73 -2.18 -3.02 0.64
C LEU A 73 -3.12 -3.31 -0.54
N PHE A 74 -4.25 -3.95 -0.30
CA PHE A 74 -5.21 -4.28 -1.34
C PHE A 74 -6.63 -3.92 -0.93
N TYR A 75 -7.50 -3.74 -1.94
CA TYR A 75 -8.90 -3.40 -1.74
C TYR A 75 -9.58 -4.50 -0.90
N PRO A 76 -10.24 -4.15 0.22
CA PRO A 76 -10.77 -5.14 1.15
C PRO A 76 -12.04 -5.81 0.60
N GLY A 77 -12.33 -7.00 1.11
CA GLY A 77 -13.57 -7.73 0.86
C GLY A 77 -14.13 -8.29 2.16
N GLN A 78 -15.32 -8.88 2.09
CA GLN A 78 -15.98 -9.54 3.21
C GLN A 78 -15.91 -11.05 3.05
N VAL A 79 -15.49 -11.72 4.12
CA VAL A 79 -15.47 -13.18 4.21
C VAL A 79 -15.91 -13.59 5.62
N SER A 80 -16.74 -14.61 5.70
CA SER A 80 -17.20 -15.11 6.99
C SER A 80 -16.22 -16.13 7.57
N TRP A 81 -16.21 -16.28 8.89
CA TRP A 81 -15.39 -17.28 9.57
C TRP A 81 -15.74 -18.70 9.14
N GLU A 82 -17.03 -18.98 8.94
CA GLU A 82 -17.52 -20.29 8.49
C GLU A 82 -16.91 -20.66 7.14
N TYR A 83 -16.81 -19.71 6.20
CA TYR A 83 -16.16 -19.98 4.92
C TYR A 83 -14.66 -20.18 5.08
N LEU A 84 -13.97 -19.35 5.88
CA LEU A 84 -12.54 -19.46 6.14
C LEU A 84 -12.15 -20.83 6.72
N MET A 85 -13.03 -21.40 7.55
CA MET A 85 -12.85 -22.72 8.17
C MET A 85 -13.45 -23.88 7.35
N SER A 86 -14.15 -23.59 6.25
CA SER A 86 -14.75 -24.62 5.39
C SER A 86 -13.76 -25.19 4.38
N ALA A 87 -14.11 -26.34 3.80
CA ALA A 87 -13.39 -26.91 2.65
C ALA A 87 -13.36 -25.99 1.42
N GLY A 88 -14.23 -24.96 1.36
CA GLY A 88 -14.24 -23.97 0.30
C GLY A 88 -13.07 -22.99 0.35
N HIS A 89 -12.35 -22.93 1.48
CA HIS A 89 -11.10 -22.20 1.62
C HIS A 89 -9.93 -23.20 1.73
N ALA A 90 -9.03 -23.18 0.74
CA ALA A 90 -7.94 -24.16 0.66
C ALA A 90 -7.00 -24.14 1.88
N GLY A 91 -6.86 -22.98 2.55
CA GLY A 91 -6.04 -22.82 3.75
C GLY A 91 -6.75 -23.13 5.07
N SER A 92 -8.00 -23.63 5.05
CA SER A 92 -8.83 -23.81 6.25
C SER A 92 -8.19 -24.64 7.36
N LYS A 93 -7.37 -25.65 7.01
CA LYS A 93 -6.72 -26.54 7.98
C LYS A 93 -5.47 -25.97 8.65
N ALA A 94 -4.95 -24.84 8.18
CA ALA A 94 -3.73 -24.20 8.67
C ALA A 94 -3.98 -22.73 9.02
N MET A 95 -5.18 -22.42 9.52
CA MET A 95 -5.58 -21.04 9.81
C MET A 95 -4.78 -20.44 10.98
N ASP A 96 -4.32 -21.29 11.90
CA ASP A 96 -3.40 -20.98 13.00
C ASP A 96 -2.02 -20.50 12.53
N ALA A 97 -1.58 -20.91 11.34
CA ALA A 97 -0.36 -20.38 10.72
C ALA A 97 -0.51 -18.94 10.20
N GLY A 98 -1.71 -18.37 10.26
CA GLY A 98 -2.01 -16.99 9.88
C GLY A 98 -2.20 -16.78 8.38
N CYS A 99 -2.94 -15.71 8.04
CA CYS A 99 -3.37 -15.45 6.66
C CYS A 99 -2.17 -15.21 5.70
N ALA A 100 -1.14 -14.53 6.20
CA ALA A 100 0.03 -14.15 5.41
C ALA A 100 0.84 -15.35 4.91
N THR A 101 0.81 -16.48 5.62
CA THR A 101 1.54 -17.70 5.25
C THR A 101 1.17 -18.21 3.86
N CYS A 102 -0.10 -18.04 3.45
CA CYS A 102 -0.56 -18.42 2.11
C CYS A 102 -0.78 -17.21 1.17
N HIS A 103 -1.08 -16.03 1.70
CA HIS A 103 -1.46 -14.87 0.90
C HIS A 103 -0.35 -13.84 0.65
N THR A 104 0.86 -14.04 1.19
CA THR A 104 2.01 -13.18 0.87
C THR A 104 2.25 -13.15 -0.64
N GLY A 105 2.27 -11.95 -1.22
CA GLY A 105 2.48 -11.72 -2.65
C GLY A 105 1.23 -11.84 -3.51
N GLN A 106 0.07 -12.19 -2.93
CA GLN A 106 -1.20 -12.30 -3.64
C GLN A 106 -2.04 -11.01 -3.59
N GLU A 107 -1.59 -9.99 -2.85
CA GLU A 107 -2.37 -8.80 -2.50
C GLU A 107 -2.89 -8.08 -3.76
N LYS A 108 -2.04 -7.89 -4.78
CA LYS A 108 -2.45 -7.24 -6.04
C LYS A 108 -3.50 -8.05 -6.80
N ALA A 109 -3.36 -9.39 -6.79
CA ALA A 109 -4.31 -10.28 -7.46
C ALA A 109 -5.66 -10.34 -6.72
N LEU A 110 -5.63 -10.40 -5.39
CA LEU A 110 -6.82 -10.34 -4.54
C LEU A 110 -7.56 -9.02 -4.74
N GLY A 111 -6.85 -7.90 -4.62
CA GLY A 111 -7.41 -6.57 -4.85
C GLY A 111 -8.06 -6.41 -6.22
N SER A 112 -7.41 -6.92 -7.27
CA SER A 112 -7.95 -6.86 -8.65
C SER A 112 -9.25 -7.66 -8.83
N ARG A 113 -9.44 -8.73 -8.04
CA ARG A 113 -10.70 -9.48 -8.01
C ARG A 113 -11.76 -8.77 -7.17
N LEU A 114 -11.38 -8.16 -6.06
CA LEU A 114 -12.31 -7.55 -5.10
C LEU A 114 -12.86 -6.19 -5.55
N VAL A 115 -12.17 -5.48 -6.45
CA VAL A 115 -12.74 -4.31 -7.13
C VAL A 115 -13.78 -4.67 -8.20
N GLN A 116 -13.99 -5.96 -8.46
CA GLN A 116 -15.02 -6.49 -9.34
C GLN A 116 -16.12 -7.12 -8.48
N ALA A 117 -17.38 -6.97 -8.90
CA ALA A 117 -18.50 -7.51 -8.15
C ALA A 117 -18.40 -9.05 -8.10
N GLY A 118 -18.53 -9.62 -6.91
CA GLY A 118 -18.40 -11.05 -6.71
C GLY A 118 -18.79 -11.51 -5.30
N PRO A 119 -18.61 -12.80 -4.98
CA PRO A 119 -19.10 -13.39 -3.73
C PRO A 119 -18.48 -12.81 -2.44
N ARG A 120 -17.36 -12.08 -2.55
CA ARG A 120 -16.65 -11.44 -1.41
C ARG A 120 -16.79 -9.92 -1.39
N GLU A 121 -17.36 -9.33 -2.43
CA GLU A 121 -17.68 -7.91 -2.50
C GLU A 121 -18.74 -7.73 -3.58
N ALA A 122 -20.00 -7.62 -3.17
CA ALA A 122 -21.13 -7.55 -4.10
C ALA A 122 -21.32 -6.15 -4.71
N ASP A 123 -20.85 -5.10 -4.03
CA ASP A 123 -21.06 -3.69 -4.39
C ASP A 123 -19.73 -2.92 -4.30
N PRO A 124 -18.72 -3.27 -5.12
CA PRO A 124 -17.41 -2.60 -5.07
C PRO A 124 -17.53 -1.13 -5.46
N ILE A 125 -16.73 -0.28 -4.82
CA ILE A 125 -16.74 1.15 -5.11
C ILE A 125 -16.02 1.41 -6.42
N ALA A 126 -16.76 1.91 -7.42
CA ALA A 126 -16.22 2.21 -8.74
C ALA A 126 -15.00 3.15 -8.68
N GLY A 127 -13.95 2.79 -9.44
CA GLY A 127 -12.75 3.62 -9.59
C GLY A 127 -11.77 3.59 -8.41
N LYS A 128 -11.99 2.75 -7.39
CA LYS A 128 -11.00 2.54 -6.33
C LYS A 128 -9.81 1.71 -6.84
N SER A 129 -8.62 2.04 -6.33
CA SER A 129 -7.40 1.29 -6.64
C SER A 129 -7.49 -0.14 -6.10
N PRO A 130 -7.18 -1.17 -6.89
CA PRO A 130 -7.18 -2.55 -6.42
C PRO A 130 -6.09 -2.82 -5.39
N ALA A 131 -4.94 -2.17 -5.53
CA ALA A 131 -3.84 -2.25 -4.58
C ALA A 131 -3.04 -0.95 -4.56
N ILE A 132 -2.39 -0.69 -3.43
CA ILE A 132 -1.47 0.43 -3.24
C ILE A 132 -0.22 -0.07 -2.51
N ASP A 133 0.94 0.44 -2.91
CA ASP A 133 2.20 0.12 -2.26
C ASP A 133 2.45 1.18 -1.16
N LEU A 134 2.41 0.74 0.10
CA LEU A 134 2.71 1.56 1.27
C LEU A 134 4.21 1.44 1.60
N THR A 135 4.92 2.56 1.55
CA THR A 135 6.28 2.63 2.05
C THR A 135 6.26 2.95 3.54
N VAL A 136 6.88 2.10 4.34
CA VAL A 136 7.04 2.24 5.79
C VAL A 136 8.51 2.43 6.11
N ARG A 137 8.82 3.46 6.91
CA ARG A 137 10.10 3.62 7.59
C ARG A 137 9.85 3.77 9.08
N ALA A 138 10.71 3.16 9.89
CA ALA A 138 10.66 3.26 11.33
C ALA A 138 12.06 3.60 11.85
N ALA A 139 12.13 4.53 12.80
CA ALA A 139 13.34 4.92 13.50
C ALA A 139 12.98 5.20 14.96
N TYR A 140 13.96 5.21 15.85
CA TYR A 140 13.73 5.54 17.25
C TYR A 140 14.96 6.22 17.85
N ASP A 141 14.74 6.95 18.94
CA ASP A 141 15.77 7.47 19.83
C ASP A 141 15.45 7.11 21.29
N ALA A 142 16.02 7.83 22.25
CA ALA A 142 15.81 7.57 23.67
C ALA A 142 14.39 7.93 24.16
N GLU A 143 13.65 8.78 23.44
CA GLU A 143 12.36 9.32 23.87
C GLU A 143 11.21 8.91 22.92
N PHE A 144 11.48 8.74 21.63
CA PHE A 144 10.43 8.57 20.62
C PHE A 144 10.68 7.40 19.69
N VAL A 145 9.57 6.81 19.23
CA VAL A 145 9.53 5.99 18.02
C VAL A 145 8.86 6.80 16.92
N TYR A 146 9.55 6.91 15.79
CA TYR A 146 9.10 7.65 14.61
C TYR A 146 8.69 6.67 13.52
N PHE A 147 7.53 6.94 12.92
CA PHE A 147 7.07 6.23 11.74
C PHE A 147 6.84 7.20 10.59
N GLN A 148 7.29 6.83 9.40
CA GLN A 148 6.91 7.48 8.15
C GLN A 148 6.14 6.48 7.29
N PHE A 149 4.96 6.92 6.85
CA PHE A 149 4.10 6.20 5.94
C PHE A 149 3.92 7.04 4.68
N ARG A 150 4.18 6.44 3.52
CA ARG A 150 4.01 7.11 2.22
C ARG A 150 3.32 6.16 1.26
N TRP A 151 2.25 6.64 0.63
CA TRP A 151 1.56 5.92 -0.43
C TRP A 151 1.13 6.91 -1.51
N PRO A 152 1.03 6.48 -2.77
CA PRO A 152 0.43 7.30 -3.81
C PRO A 152 -1.07 7.45 -3.54
N THR A 153 -1.56 8.69 -3.53
CA THR A 153 -2.99 8.98 -3.51
C THR A 153 -3.34 9.84 -4.71
N ARG A 154 -4.46 9.52 -5.38
CA ARG A 154 -4.95 10.31 -6.51
C ARG A 154 -5.51 11.66 -6.04
N VAL A 155 -6.07 11.69 -4.83
CA VAL A 155 -6.86 12.79 -4.30
C VAL A 155 -6.56 12.95 -2.81
N PRO A 156 -5.50 13.70 -2.42
CA PRO A 156 -5.12 13.87 -1.03
C PRO A 156 -6.08 14.84 -0.30
N HIS A 157 -7.14 14.32 0.30
CA HIS A 157 -8.11 15.14 1.05
C HIS A 157 -8.53 14.46 2.36
N ALA A 158 -8.62 15.23 3.44
CA ALA A 158 -9.39 14.85 4.62
C ALA A 158 -10.87 15.16 4.32
N VAL A 159 -11.67 14.13 4.05
CA VAL A 159 -13.09 14.25 3.76
C VAL A 159 -13.93 13.81 4.96
N HIS A 160 -14.14 14.74 5.91
CA HIS A 160 -15.07 14.50 7.01
C HIS A 160 -16.53 14.58 6.52
N THR A 161 -17.51 14.28 7.39
CA THR A 161 -18.96 14.41 7.14
C THR A 161 -19.27 15.58 6.21
N LEU A 162 -19.68 15.27 4.98
CA LEU A 162 -19.91 16.27 3.94
C LEU A 162 -21.37 16.69 3.99
N TRP A 163 -21.62 17.97 4.26
CA TRP A 163 -22.90 18.59 3.95
C TRP A 163 -22.77 19.28 2.59
N ARG A 164 -23.68 18.97 1.67
CA ARG A 164 -23.73 19.59 0.35
C ARG A 164 -25.03 20.38 0.21
N TYR A 165 -24.92 21.63 -0.21
CA TYR A 165 -26.07 22.44 -0.56
C TYR A 165 -26.56 22.02 -1.95
N ASP A 166 -27.82 21.61 -2.07
CA ASP A 166 -28.43 21.14 -3.32
C ASP A 166 -29.06 22.28 -4.15
N GLY A 167 -28.86 23.53 -3.72
CA GLY A 167 -29.52 24.71 -4.28
C GLY A 167 -30.78 25.15 -3.51
N LYS A 168 -31.24 24.36 -2.54
CA LYS A 168 -32.39 24.69 -1.66
C LYS A 168 -32.05 24.49 -0.19
N GLN A 169 -31.42 23.38 0.16
CA GLN A 169 -31.12 23.01 1.54
C GLN A 169 -29.77 22.29 1.66
N TRP A 170 -29.22 22.30 2.87
CA TRP A 170 -28.06 21.50 3.22
C TRP A 170 -28.50 20.05 3.44
N THR A 171 -27.87 19.13 2.71
CA THR A 171 -28.14 17.69 2.81
C THR A 171 -26.85 16.95 3.11
N ALA A 172 -26.95 15.86 3.88
CA ALA A 172 -25.82 14.96 4.09
C ALA A 172 -25.46 14.30 2.75
N TRP A 173 -24.18 14.33 2.40
CA TRP A 173 -23.65 13.78 1.15
C TRP A 173 -22.56 12.75 1.45
N GLY A 174 -22.55 11.64 0.72
CA GLY A 174 -21.65 10.53 0.98
C GLY A 174 -22.14 9.57 2.07
N GLY A 175 -21.20 9.00 2.82
CA GLY A 175 -21.41 8.02 3.88
C GLY A 175 -20.84 6.63 3.55
N PRO A 176 -20.81 5.70 4.53
CA PRO A 176 -20.35 4.35 4.32
C PRO A 176 -21.36 3.50 3.52
N LYS A 177 -20.90 2.42 2.91
CA LYS A 177 -21.74 1.31 2.45
C LYS A 177 -22.29 0.53 3.67
N PRO A 178 -23.49 -0.07 3.55
CA PRO A 178 -24.38 -0.03 2.39
C PRO A 178 -25.37 1.16 2.41
N ASP A 179 -25.36 1.97 3.46
CA ASP A 179 -26.42 2.99 3.68
C ASP A 179 -26.43 4.09 2.63
N SER A 180 -25.25 4.54 2.19
CA SER A 180 -25.11 5.52 1.10
C SER A 180 -25.56 4.94 -0.25
N THR A 181 -25.07 3.75 -0.61
CA THR A 181 -25.37 3.12 -1.90
C THR A 181 -26.84 2.72 -2.03
N LYS A 182 -27.49 2.26 -0.95
CA LYS A 182 -28.95 2.03 -0.91
C LYS A 182 -29.78 3.27 -1.19
N LYS A 183 -29.25 4.47 -0.90
CA LYS A 183 -29.90 5.77 -1.18
C LYS A 183 -29.50 6.35 -2.54
N GLY A 184 -28.71 5.62 -3.35
CA GLY A 184 -28.16 6.13 -4.61
C GLY A 184 -27.10 7.22 -4.43
N ILE A 185 -26.56 7.36 -3.22
CA ILE A 185 -25.52 8.36 -2.90
C ILE A 185 -24.16 7.68 -3.05
N PRO A 186 -23.20 8.26 -3.80
CA PRO A 186 -21.85 7.71 -3.89
C PRO A 186 -21.21 7.58 -2.50
N PRO A 187 -20.64 6.43 -2.13
CA PRO A 187 -20.04 6.27 -0.82
C PRO A 187 -18.79 7.13 -0.70
N SER A 188 -18.56 7.70 0.49
CA SER A 188 -17.41 8.56 0.78
C SER A 188 -16.56 7.95 1.88
N TYR A 189 -15.27 7.80 1.60
CA TYR A 189 -14.29 7.29 2.55
C TYR A 189 -13.03 8.17 2.50
N GLU A 190 -12.52 8.52 3.68
CA GLU A 190 -11.21 9.12 3.84
C GLU A 190 -10.12 8.07 3.63
N ASP A 191 -8.97 8.49 3.09
CA ASP A 191 -7.75 7.70 3.23
C ASP A 191 -7.35 7.72 4.71
N ARG A 192 -7.40 6.57 5.37
CA ARG A 192 -7.01 6.40 6.77
C ARG A 192 -5.97 5.30 6.89
N LEU A 193 -4.97 5.55 7.73
CA LEU A 193 -4.03 4.54 8.18
C LEU A 193 -4.20 4.38 9.68
N ALA A 194 -4.40 3.13 10.12
CA ALA A 194 -4.35 2.76 11.52
C ALA A 194 -3.17 1.81 11.72
N ILE A 195 -2.50 1.96 12.86
CA ILE A 195 -1.42 1.06 13.30
C ILE A 195 -1.87 0.51 14.64
N LEU A 196 -1.73 -0.80 14.78
CA LEU A 196 -1.97 -1.50 16.03
C LEU A 196 -0.66 -2.14 16.43
N LEU A 197 -0.30 -1.95 17.70
CA LEU A 197 0.89 -2.51 18.30
C LEU A 197 0.43 -3.43 19.42
N ASP A 198 0.98 -4.63 19.45
CA ASP A 198 0.69 -5.62 20.48
C ASP A 198 1.97 -6.39 20.80
N GLU A 199 2.02 -6.97 22.00
CA GLU A 199 3.01 -7.98 22.32
C GLU A 199 2.68 -9.28 21.58
N PRO A 200 3.68 -10.08 21.17
CA PRO A 200 3.41 -11.39 20.60
C PRO A 200 2.53 -12.23 21.53
N ASP A 201 1.53 -12.89 20.94
CA ASP A 201 0.64 -13.83 21.61
C ASP A 201 -0.23 -13.28 22.76
N ASN A 202 -0.39 -11.95 22.85
CA ASN A 202 -1.13 -11.30 23.94
C ASN A 202 -2.66 -11.31 23.71
N VAL A 203 -3.14 -10.84 22.55
CA VAL A 203 -4.59 -10.77 22.28
C VAL A 203 -5.05 -12.00 21.47
N PRO A 204 -5.84 -12.93 22.05
CA PRO A 204 -6.37 -14.08 21.32
C PRO A 204 -7.44 -13.66 20.31
N ALA A 205 -7.54 -14.38 19.19
CA ALA A 205 -8.53 -14.12 18.15
C ALA A 205 -9.99 -14.14 18.66
N TYR A 206 -10.25 -15.03 19.63
CA TYR A 206 -11.49 -15.23 20.37
C TYR A 206 -11.19 -16.09 21.60
N ASP A 207 -12.14 -16.19 22.53
CA ASP A 207 -11.97 -16.99 23.77
C ASP A 207 -11.65 -18.46 23.47
N GLY A 208 -10.49 -18.92 23.96
CA GLY A 208 -10.01 -20.29 23.74
C GLY A 208 -9.31 -20.53 22.39
N SER A 209 -9.11 -19.50 21.57
CA SER A 209 -8.31 -19.59 20.34
C SER A 209 -6.83 -19.78 20.65
N GLY A 210 -6.16 -20.68 19.92
CA GLY A 210 -4.69 -20.75 19.88
C GLY A 210 -4.04 -19.74 18.93
N ALA A 211 -4.84 -19.06 18.09
CA ALA A 211 -4.38 -17.96 17.22
C ALA A 211 -4.59 -16.61 17.91
N THR A 212 -3.66 -15.68 17.69
CA THR A 212 -3.62 -14.34 18.32
C THR A 212 -3.59 -13.23 17.26
N PHE A 213 -3.56 -11.98 17.71
CA PHE A 213 -3.42 -10.79 16.86
C PHE A 213 -2.24 -10.92 15.88
N SER A 214 -1.15 -11.56 16.28
CA SER A 214 0.03 -11.71 15.42
C SER A 214 -0.23 -12.60 14.19
N GLN A 215 -1.11 -13.61 14.30
CA GLN A 215 -1.42 -14.53 13.19
C GLN A 215 -2.63 -14.07 12.37
N VAL A 216 -3.67 -13.51 13.01
CA VAL A 216 -4.96 -13.20 12.37
C VAL A 216 -5.43 -11.74 12.54
N GLY A 217 -4.53 -10.84 12.94
CA GLY A 217 -4.87 -9.47 13.38
C GLY A 217 -5.72 -8.65 12.41
N CYS A 218 -5.48 -8.72 11.10
CA CYS A 218 -6.31 -8.02 10.11
C CYS A 218 -7.77 -8.52 10.08
N TRP A 219 -7.99 -9.81 10.34
CA TRP A 219 -9.33 -10.37 10.44
C TRP A 219 -9.97 -9.95 11.77
N MET A 220 -9.23 -10.08 12.88
CA MET A 220 -9.73 -9.73 14.21
C MET A 220 -10.18 -8.26 14.31
N THR A 221 -9.45 -7.33 13.68
CA THR A 221 -9.81 -5.90 13.69
C THR A 221 -11.07 -5.55 12.91
N CYS A 222 -11.48 -6.41 11.98
CA CYS A 222 -12.60 -6.15 11.08
C CYS A 222 -13.87 -6.90 11.45
N HIS A 223 -13.77 -7.94 12.29
CA HIS A 223 -14.85 -8.90 12.50
C HIS A 223 -15.21 -9.15 13.97
N ASN A 224 -14.43 -8.65 14.92
CA ASN A 224 -14.69 -8.83 16.36
C ASN A 224 -15.03 -7.50 17.09
N SER A 225 -15.54 -6.52 16.35
CA SER A 225 -15.99 -5.21 16.85
C SER A 225 -17.48 -5.17 17.16
#